data_AF-A0A8J6EWZ7-F1
#
_entry.id   AF-A0A8J6EWZ7-F1
#
_cell.length_a   1.000
_cell.length_b   1.000
_cell.length_c   1.000
_cell.angle_alpha   90.00
_cell.angle_beta   90.00
_cell.angle_gamma   90.00
#
_symmetry.space_group_name_H-M   'P 1'
#
loop_
_entity.id
_entity.type
_entity.pdbx_description
1 polymer ?
#
loop_
_entity_poly.entity_id
_entity_poly.type
_entity_poly.pdbx_seq_one_letter_code
_entity_poly.pdbx_strand_id
1 'polypeptide(L)'
;MDLLEQFLAGDEEHLCSYSAEELEVNVQLLSDLVRSHRLQLNKTEAEVQNLEDETTERSLTRALLASWLAQVVDLQEALEEEEKTQQQLKATTDEMERLSEAGSAESCEVLEMRLKGTEDLLSASCQQEKALLEEVEVLKTSLEKLQAALGKMMAEHEAVETELLAVQNRDPAAAQSPQTQGEVTQVLRACMEEMGLLNVLATKHPKK
;
A
#
# COMPACT_ATOMS: atom_id res chain seq x y z
N MET A 1 -15.21 9.38 -41.36
CA MET A 1 -14.55 8.13 -40.93
C MET A 1 -14.08 7.35 -42.14
N ASP A 2 -14.96 7.05 -43.11
CA ASP A 2 -14.61 6.29 -44.33
C ASP A 2 -13.40 6.84 -45.11
N LEU A 3 -13.25 8.16 -45.22
CA LEU A 3 -12.09 8.79 -45.89
C LEU A 3 -10.77 8.60 -45.12
N LEU A 4 -10.84 8.64 -43.78
CA LEU A 4 -9.71 8.44 -42.88
C LEU A 4 -9.28 6.97 -42.83
N GLU A 5 -10.26 6.06 -42.87
CA GLU A 5 -10.02 4.62 -42.93
C GLU A 5 -9.37 4.21 -44.25
N GLN A 6 -9.80 4.80 -45.38
CA GLN A 6 -9.13 4.62 -46.67
C GLN A 6 -7.72 5.20 -46.68
N PHE A 7 -7.53 6.37 -46.06
CA PHE A 7 -6.22 7.00 -45.93
C PHE A 7 -5.25 6.16 -45.07
N LEU A 8 -5.73 5.57 -43.98
CA LEU A 8 -4.94 4.72 -43.08
C LEU A 8 -4.66 3.32 -43.63
N ALA A 9 -5.51 2.83 -44.53
CA ALA A 9 -5.35 1.51 -45.16
C ALA A 9 -4.54 1.53 -46.46
N GLY A 10 -4.24 2.71 -47.02
CA GLY A 10 -3.50 2.87 -48.27
C GLY A 10 -1.98 2.89 -48.08
N ASP A 11 -1.24 2.39 -49.08
CA ASP A 11 0.23 2.54 -49.17
C ASP A 11 0.63 4.00 -49.46
N GLU A 12 1.89 4.35 -49.20
CA GLU A 12 2.42 5.73 -49.37
C GLU A 12 2.17 6.30 -50.79
N GLU A 13 2.10 5.47 -51.83
CA GLU A 13 1.80 5.91 -53.21
C GLU A 13 0.38 6.46 -53.39
N HIS A 14 -0.58 6.07 -52.53
CA HIS A 14 -1.94 6.60 -52.56
C HIS A 14 -2.06 8.02 -52.01
N LEU A 15 -1.08 8.50 -51.23
CA LEU A 15 -1.06 9.88 -50.72
C LEU A 15 -1.06 10.92 -51.86
N CYS A 16 -0.43 10.60 -52.98
CA CYS A 16 -0.38 11.47 -54.16
C CYS A 16 -1.70 11.54 -54.93
N SER A 17 -2.65 10.65 -54.65
CA SER A 17 -3.97 10.62 -55.31
C SER A 17 -5.01 11.52 -54.66
N TYR A 18 -4.74 12.01 -53.45
CA TYR A 18 -5.61 12.94 -52.73
C TYR A 18 -5.33 14.38 -53.15
N SER A 19 -6.39 15.18 -53.26
CA SER A 19 -6.27 16.62 -53.36
C SER A 19 -5.72 17.22 -52.05
N ALA A 20 -5.17 18.44 -52.13
CA ALA A 20 -4.65 19.13 -50.95
C ALA A 20 -5.72 19.32 -49.86
N GLU A 21 -6.98 19.59 -50.26
CA GLU A 21 -8.12 19.75 -49.35
C GLU A 21 -8.49 18.43 -48.66
N GLU A 22 -8.46 17.31 -49.38
CA GLU A 22 -8.71 15.97 -48.80
C GLU A 22 -7.61 15.56 -47.81
N LEU A 23 -6.35 15.88 -48.12
CA LEU A 23 -5.22 15.67 -47.21
C LEU A 23 -5.35 16.51 -45.95
N GLU A 24 -5.73 17.79 -46.07
CA GLU A 24 -5.93 18.67 -44.92
C GLU A 24 -7.06 18.17 -44.01
N VAL A 25 -8.17 17.69 -44.58
CA VAL A 25 -9.28 17.06 -43.84
C VAL A 25 -8.82 15.78 -43.14
N ASN A 26 -8.05 14.91 -43.81
CA ASN A 26 -7.56 13.67 -43.21
C ASN A 26 -6.56 13.92 -42.08
N VAL A 27 -5.65 14.90 -42.23
CA VAL A 27 -4.72 15.30 -41.17
C VAL A 27 -5.48 15.83 -39.96
N GLN A 28 -6.52 16.64 -40.17
CA GLN A 28 -7.34 17.16 -39.08
C GLN A 28 -8.08 16.03 -38.35
N LEU A 29 -8.70 15.10 -39.09
CA LEU A 29 -9.37 13.93 -38.53
C LEU A 29 -8.42 13.02 -37.74
N LEU A 30 -7.19 12.82 -38.22
CA LEU A 30 -6.15 12.07 -37.51
C LEU A 30 -5.71 12.77 -36.23
N SER A 31 -5.54 14.09 -36.28
CA SER A 31 -5.20 14.90 -35.12
C SER A 31 -6.29 14.82 -34.04
N ASP A 32 -7.55 14.87 -34.46
CA ASP A 32 -8.71 14.72 -33.58
C ASP A 32 -8.80 13.32 -32.97
N LEU A 33 -8.52 12.27 -33.76
CA LEU A 33 -8.51 10.89 -33.31
C LEU A 33 -7.38 10.63 -32.30
N VAL A 34 -6.15 11.08 -32.59
CA VAL A 34 -5.01 10.97 -31.68
C VAL A 34 -5.28 11.70 -30.37
N ARG A 35 -5.87 12.90 -30.44
CA ARG A 35 -6.26 13.67 -29.26
C ARG A 35 -7.33 12.94 -28.44
N SER A 36 -8.32 12.34 -29.08
CA SER A 36 -9.36 11.54 -28.42
C SER A 36 -8.78 10.30 -27.73
N HIS A 37 -7.93 9.54 -28.42
CA HIS A 37 -7.26 8.37 -27.87
C HIS A 37 -6.33 8.74 -26.71
N ARG A 38 -5.61 9.86 -26.80
CA ARG A 38 -4.78 10.34 -25.69
C ARG A 38 -5.60 10.70 -24.45
N LEU A 39 -6.76 11.32 -24.64
CA LEU A 39 -7.70 11.59 -23.54
C LEU A 39 -8.22 10.30 -22.90
N GLN A 40 -8.58 9.30 -23.71
CA GLN A 40 -9.00 7.99 -23.21
C GLN A 40 -7.87 7.27 -22.47
N LEU A 41 -6.65 7.28 -23.02
CA LEU A 41 -5.48 6.67 -22.40
C LEU A 41 -5.20 7.28 -21.03
N ASN A 42 -5.19 8.61 -20.93
CA ASN A 42 -5.00 9.30 -19.66
C ASN A 42 -6.09 8.94 -18.64
N LYS A 43 -7.34 8.78 -19.09
CA LYS A 43 -8.45 8.35 -18.21
C LYS A 43 -8.24 6.92 -17.71
N THR A 44 -7.83 6.00 -18.60
CA THR A 44 -7.55 4.61 -18.22
C THR A 44 -6.32 4.49 -17.32
N GLU A 45 -5.28 5.29 -17.55
CA GLU A 45 -4.11 5.32 -16.65
C GLU A 45 -4.49 5.77 -15.24
N ALA A 46 -5.34 6.80 -15.12
CA ALA A 46 -5.84 7.24 -13.82
C ALA A 46 -6.73 6.19 -13.14
N GLU A 47 -7.57 5.48 -13.90
CA GLU A 47 -8.38 4.37 -13.38
C GLU A 47 -7.53 3.19 -12.92
N VAL A 48 -6.47 2.84 -13.65
CA VAL A 48 -5.52 1.80 -13.26
C VAL A 48 -4.79 2.19 -11.99
N GLN A 49 -4.29 3.43 -11.88
CA GLN A 49 -3.63 3.90 -10.66
C GLN A 49 -4.55 3.82 -9.44
N ASN A 50 -5.80 4.27 -9.57
CA ASN A 50 -6.78 4.15 -8.47
C ASN A 50 -7.01 2.69 -8.04
N LEU A 51 -7.08 1.76 -9.00
CA LEU A 51 -7.25 0.34 -8.69
C LEU A 51 -6.01 -0.27 -8.03
N GLU A 52 -4.81 0.17 -8.40
CA GLU A 52 -3.57 -0.22 -7.73
C GLU A 52 -3.57 0.26 -6.28
N ASP A 53 -3.93 1.53 -6.05
CA ASP A 53 -4.03 2.12 -4.71
C ASP A 53 -5.06 1.35 -3.86
N GLU A 54 -6.27 1.10 -4.37
CA GLU A 54 -7.30 0.28 -3.69
C GLU A 54 -6.79 -1.13 -3.35
N THR A 55 -6.00 -1.73 -4.26
CA THR A 55 -5.46 -3.08 -4.05
C THR A 55 -4.44 -3.09 -2.92
N THR A 56 -3.58 -2.06 -2.86
CA THR A 56 -2.62 -1.93 -1.76
C THR A 56 -3.31 -1.71 -0.42
N GLU A 57 -4.34 -0.85 -0.36
CA GLU A 57 -5.13 -0.62 0.85
C GLU A 57 -5.82 -1.90 1.32
N ARG A 58 -6.52 -2.61 0.42
CA ARG A 58 -7.16 -3.90 0.75
C ARG A 58 -6.16 -4.95 1.23
N SER A 59 -4.94 -4.95 0.68
CA SER A 59 -3.89 -5.88 1.11
C SER A 59 -3.45 -5.63 2.56
N LEU A 60 -3.32 -4.35 2.95
CA LEU A 60 -3.00 -3.93 4.31
C LEU A 60 -4.13 -4.29 5.27
N THR A 61 -5.39 -4.03 4.90
CA THR A 61 -6.55 -4.43 5.71
C THR A 61 -6.59 -5.94 5.91
N ARG A 62 -6.33 -6.73 4.86
CA ARG A 62 -6.31 -8.19 4.95
C ARG A 62 -5.21 -8.69 5.90
N ALA A 63 -4.02 -8.08 5.84
CA ALA A 63 -2.92 -8.42 6.74
C ALA A 63 -3.27 -8.11 8.22
N LEU A 64 -3.91 -6.97 8.48
CA LEU A 64 -4.39 -6.61 9.82
C LEU A 64 -5.44 -7.60 10.33
N LEU A 65 -6.44 -7.94 9.51
CA LEU A 65 -7.48 -8.90 9.87
C LEU A 65 -6.92 -10.29 10.15
N ALA A 66 -5.92 -10.73 9.38
CA ALA A 66 -5.24 -12.00 9.63
C ALA A 66 -4.51 -12.02 10.98
N SER A 67 -3.88 -10.91 11.38
CA SER A 67 -3.26 -10.76 12.69
C SER A 67 -4.29 -10.81 13.83
N TRP A 68 -5.44 -10.13 13.66
CA TRP A 68 -6.52 -10.19 14.65
C TRP A 68 -7.13 -11.58 14.77
N LEU A 69 -7.32 -12.30 13.66
CA LEU A 69 -7.81 -13.67 13.68
C LEU A 69 -6.87 -14.61 14.44
N ALA A 70 -5.55 -14.47 14.25
CA ALA A 70 -4.57 -15.25 15.02
C ALA A 70 -4.73 -15.00 16.53
N GLN A 71 -4.82 -13.73 16.94
CA GLN A 71 -5.01 -13.37 18.36
C GLN A 71 -6.33 -13.90 18.93
N VAL A 72 -7.41 -13.90 18.15
CA VAL A 72 -8.71 -14.46 18.57
C VAL A 72 -8.63 -15.97 18.79
N VAL A 73 -7.91 -16.69 17.93
CA VAL A 73 -7.70 -18.14 18.08
C VAL A 73 -6.95 -18.44 19.37
N ASP A 74 -5.85 -17.71 19.64
CA ASP A 74 -5.06 -17.88 20.87
C ASP A 74 -5.89 -17.57 22.13
N LEU A 75 -6.73 -16.53 22.10
CA LEU A 75 -7.63 -16.19 23.19
C LEU A 75 -8.72 -17.24 23.43
N GLN A 76 -9.18 -17.92 22.36
CA GLN A 76 -10.20 -18.94 22.49
C GLN A 76 -9.67 -20.20 23.19
N GLU A 77 -8.44 -20.61 22.90
CA GLU A 77 -7.78 -21.71 23.62
C GLU A 77 -7.61 -21.38 25.12
N ALA A 78 -7.18 -20.14 25.43
CA ALA A 78 -7.06 -19.68 26.82
C ALA A 78 -8.41 -19.69 27.56
N LEU A 79 -9.50 -19.27 26.88
CA LEU A 79 -10.84 -19.26 27.47
C LEU A 79 -11.37 -20.68 27.75
N GLU A 80 -11.11 -21.63 26.85
CA GLU A 80 -11.49 -23.04 27.05
C GLU A 80 -10.72 -23.66 28.24
N GLU A 81 -9.45 -23.31 28.41
CA GLU A 81 -8.65 -23.73 29.56
C GLU A 81 -9.17 -23.11 30.87
N GLU A 82 -9.56 -21.83 30.84
CA GLU A 82 -10.19 -21.16 31.98
C GLU A 82 -11.53 -21.80 32.36
N GLU A 83 -12.40 -22.10 31.40
CA GLU A 83 -13.68 -22.75 31.68
C GLU A 83 -13.47 -24.15 32.30
N LYS A 84 -12.50 -24.91 31.79
CA LYS A 84 -12.15 -26.23 32.33
C LYS A 84 -11.62 -26.15 33.76
N THR A 85 -10.73 -25.20 34.05
CA THR A 85 -10.19 -25.01 35.40
C THR A 85 -11.28 -24.56 36.37
N GLN A 86 -12.20 -23.69 35.93
CA GLN A 86 -13.35 -23.26 36.73
C GLN A 86 -14.29 -24.44 37.07
N GLN A 87 -14.57 -25.32 36.11
CA GLN A 87 -15.37 -26.53 36.36
C GLN A 87 -14.68 -27.48 37.35
N GLN A 88 -13.35 -27.64 37.26
CA GLN A 88 -12.58 -28.44 38.20
C GLN A 88 -12.62 -27.85 39.61
N LEU A 89 -12.46 -26.53 39.74
CA LEU A 89 -12.50 -25.82 41.02
C LEU A 89 -13.86 -25.97 41.70
N LYS A 90 -14.94 -25.86 40.92
CA LYS A 90 -16.31 -26.08 41.40
C LYS A 90 -16.50 -27.51 41.89
N ALA A 91 -16.06 -28.51 41.11
CA ALA A 91 -16.17 -29.91 41.51
C ALA A 91 -15.39 -30.22 42.80
N THR A 92 -14.19 -29.65 42.98
CA THR A 92 -13.43 -29.78 44.23
C THR A 92 -14.10 -29.08 45.40
N THR A 93 -14.72 -27.93 45.17
CA THR A 93 -15.44 -27.18 46.20
C THR A 93 -16.68 -27.95 46.66
N ASP A 94 -17.49 -28.46 45.73
CA ASP A 94 -18.67 -29.28 46.03
C ASP A 94 -18.28 -30.57 46.78
N GLU A 95 -17.14 -31.18 46.42
CA GLU A 95 -16.59 -32.36 47.10
C GLU A 95 -16.12 -32.03 48.53
N MET A 96 -15.48 -30.89 48.75
CA MET A 96 -15.12 -30.41 50.08
C MET A 96 -16.33 -30.15 50.96
N GLU A 97 -17.35 -29.47 50.43
CA GLU A 97 -18.57 -29.14 51.17
C GLU A 97 -19.24 -30.44 51.66
N ARG A 98 -19.43 -31.40 50.75
CA ARG A 98 -19.94 -32.75 51.05
C ARG A 98 -19.11 -33.50 52.10
N LEU A 99 -17.79 -33.43 52.04
CA LEU A 99 -16.90 -34.14 52.98
C LEU A 99 -16.85 -33.45 54.35
N SER A 100 -17.00 -32.12 54.40
CA SER A 100 -17.16 -31.37 55.64
C SER A 100 -18.47 -31.72 56.35
N GLU A 101 -19.56 -31.91 55.59
CA GLU A 101 -20.86 -32.37 56.10
C GLU A 101 -20.83 -33.82 56.57
N ALA A 102 -19.99 -34.66 55.97
CA ALA A 102 -19.86 -36.09 56.30
C ALA A 102 -18.99 -36.38 57.54
N GLY A 103 -18.28 -35.39 58.10
CA GLY A 103 -17.56 -35.52 59.37
C GLY A 103 -16.44 -36.59 59.37
N SER A 104 -15.74 -36.80 58.25
CA SER A 104 -14.67 -37.81 58.13
C SER A 104 -13.27 -37.20 58.28
N ALA A 105 -12.57 -37.55 59.36
CA ALA A 105 -11.24 -37.03 59.68
C ALA A 105 -10.10 -37.58 58.79
N GLU A 106 -10.26 -38.76 58.19
CA GLU A 106 -9.28 -39.34 57.24
C GLU A 106 -9.29 -38.65 55.86
N SER A 107 -10.28 -37.79 55.59
CA SER A 107 -10.41 -37.06 54.33
C SER A 107 -9.78 -35.66 54.34
N CYS A 108 -9.57 -35.05 55.51
CA CYS A 108 -9.15 -33.64 55.59
C CYS A 108 -7.72 -33.42 55.09
N GLU A 109 -6.75 -34.29 55.38
CA GLU A 109 -5.37 -34.13 54.90
C GLU A 109 -5.24 -34.27 53.38
N VAL A 110 -5.99 -35.20 52.76
CA VAL A 110 -6.01 -35.36 51.30
C VAL A 110 -6.67 -34.16 50.62
N LEU A 111 -7.71 -33.60 51.23
CA LEU A 111 -8.37 -32.39 50.75
C LEU A 111 -7.50 -31.14 50.93
N GLU A 112 -6.83 -30.98 52.06
CA GLU A 112 -5.86 -29.87 52.27
C GLU A 112 -4.72 -29.94 51.25
N MET A 113 -4.22 -31.14 50.94
CA MET A 113 -3.17 -31.31 49.95
C MET A 113 -3.65 -30.95 48.53
N ARG A 114 -4.88 -31.32 48.18
CA ARG A 114 -5.52 -30.92 46.90
C ARG A 114 -5.79 -29.42 46.87
N LEU A 115 -6.29 -28.84 47.96
CA LEU A 115 -6.58 -27.41 48.07
C LEU A 115 -5.30 -26.59 47.89
N LYS A 116 -4.21 -27.04 48.51
CA LYS A 116 -2.90 -26.41 48.37
C LYS A 116 -2.38 -26.50 46.93
N GLY A 117 -2.56 -27.65 46.28
CA GLY A 117 -2.25 -27.79 44.85
C GLY A 117 -3.08 -26.85 43.96
N THR A 118 -4.36 -26.64 44.28
CA THR A 118 -5.20 -25.67 43.56
C THR A 118 -4.85 -24.21 43.88
N GLU A 119 -4.48 -23.89 45.12
CA GLU A 119 -3.96 -22.56 45.50
C GLU A 119 -2.66 -22.24 44.76
N ASP A 120 -1.75 -23.22 44.66
CA ASP A 120 -0.49 -23.05 43.94
C ASP A 120 -0.75 -22.79 42.44
N LEU A 121 -1.67 -23.55 41.82
CA LEU A 121 -2.10 -23.33 40.43
C LEU A 121 -2.79 -21.97 40.24
N LEU A 122 -3.67 -21.57 41.16
CA LEU A 122 -4.34 -20.28 41.11
C LEU A 122 -3.34 -19.13 41.29
N SER A 123 -2.34 -19.30 42.15
CA SER A 123 -1.26 -18.33 42.32
C SER A 123 -0.41 -18.18 41.06
N ALA A 124 -0.12 -19.29 40.38
CA ALA A 124 0.60 -19.31 39.11
C ALA A 124 -0.22 -18.64 38.00
N SER A 125 -1.52 -18.95 37.92
CA SER A 125 -2.45 -18.31 36.98
C SER A 125 -2.55 -16.80 37.21
N CYS A 126 -2.64 -16.37 38.48
CA CYS A 126 -2.71 -14.94 38.82
C CYS A 126 -1.39 -14.21 38.53
N GLN A 127 -0.25 -14.88 38.67
CA GLN A 127 1.04 -14.33 38.24
C GLN A 127 1.12 -14.21 36.72
N GLN A 128 0.61 -15.21 35.98
CA GLN A 128 0.56 -15.19 34.53
C GLN A 128 -0.38 -14.09 34.01
N GLU A 129 -1.55 -13.91 34.63
CA GLU A 129 -2.48 -12.81 34.33
C GLU A 129 -1.82 -11.44 34.55
N LYS A 130 -1.07 -11.27 35.65
CA LYS A 130 -0.31 -10.03 35.89
C LYS A 130 0.76 -9.79 34.81
N ALA A 131 1.49 -10.83 34.41
CA ALA A 131 2.50 -10.72 33.35
C ALA A 131 1.86 -10.32 32.01
N LEU A 132 0.71 -10.92 31.67
CA LEU A 132 -0.05 -10.56 30.47
C LEU A 132 -0.57 -9.12 30.52
N LEU A 133 -1.09 -8.67 31.68
CA LEU A 133 -1.51 -7.28 31.88
C LEU A 133 -0.35 -6.29 31.70
N GLU A 134 0.84 -6.62 32.19
CA GLU A 134 2.05 -5.82 31.96
C GLU A 134 2.44 -5.79 30.47
N GLU A 135 2.36 -6.93 29.78
CA GLU A 135 2.65 -7.02 28.35
C GLU A 135 1.65 -6.22 27.51
N VAL A 136 0.36 -6.22 27.88
CA VAL A 136 -0.69 -5.40 27.26
C VAL A 136 -0.37 -3.90 27.41
N GLU A 137 0.06 -3.44 28.59
CA GLU A 137 0.46 -2.04 28.78
C GLU A 137 1.72 -1.67 27.96
N VAL A 138 2.69 -2.59 27.84
CA VAL A 138 3.86 -2.39 26.96
C VAL A 138 3.43 -2.29 25.49
N LEU A 139 2.54 -3.16 25.01
CA LEU A 139 2.03 -3.13 23.64
C LEU A 139 1.23 -1.84 23.37
N LYS A 140 0.41 -1.40 24.31
CA LYS A 140 -0.37 -0.17 24.21
C LYS A 140 0.52 1.06 24.10
N THR A 141 1.55 1.17 24.94
CA THR A 141 2.52 2.27 24.84
C THR A 141 3.33 2.22 23.53
N SER A 142 3.59 1.03 22.99
CA SER A 142 4.21 0.87 21.67
C SER A 142 3.29 1.35 20.54
N LEU A 143 1.99 1.01 20.62
CA LEU A 143 0.96 1.44 19.68
C LEU A 143 0.84 2.97 19.64
N GLU A 144 0.79 3.61 20.81
CA GLU A 144 0.74 5.08 20.93
C GLU A 144 1.97 5.74 20.28
N LYS A 145 3.17 5.18 20.47
CA LYS A 145 4.40 5.66 19.82
C LYS A 145 4.36 5.51 18.32
N LEU A 146 3.87 4.37 17.81
CA LEU A 146 3.71 4.12 16.37
C LEU A 146 2.68 5.08 15.74
N GLN A 147 1.56 5.32 16.42
CA GLN A 147 0.57 6.30 15.97
C GLN A 147 1.15 7.72 15.92
N ALA A 148 1.94 8.11 16.92
CA ALA A 148 2.63 9.40 16.91
C ALA A 148 3.66 9.50 15.77
N ALA A 149 4.43 8.43 15.52
CA ALA A 149 5.38 8.38 14.42
C ALA A 149 4.69 8.44 13.05
N LEU A 150 3.57 7.73 12.88
CA LEU A 150 2.76 7.77 11.66
C LEU A 150 2.19 9.17 11.44
N GLY A 151 1.61 9.80 12.46
CA GLY A 151 1.12 11.18 12.37
C GLY A 151 2.22 12.17 11.97
N LYS A 152 3.44 12.00 12.49
CA LYS A 152 4.61 12.81 12.08
C LYS A 152 4.98 12.57 10.62
N MET A 153 4.99 11.31 10.17
CA MET A 153 5.31 10.97 8.77
C MET A 153 4.26 11.51 7.81
N MET A 154 2.97 11.46 8.17
CA MET A 154 1.90 12.05 7.37
C MET A 154 2.06 13.56 7.26
N ALA A 155 2.37 14.26 8.36
CA ALA A 155 2.62 15.70 8.33
C ALA A 155 3.86 16.07 7.50
N GLU A 156 4.93 15.25 7.56
CA GLU A 156 6.12 15.41 6.71
C GLU A 156 5.78 15.16 5.24
N HIS A 157 4.94 14.17 4.93
CA HIS A 157 4.48 13.91 3.57
C HIS A 157 3.65 15.08 3.02
N GLU A 158 2.70 15.62 3.79
CA GLU A 158 1.93 16.80 3.39
C GLU A 158 2.85 18.02 3.19
N ALA A 159 3.89 18.18 4.02
CA ALA A 159 4.90 19.22 3.84
C ALA A 159 5.69 19.04 2.52
N VAL A 160 6.11 17.82 2.20
CA VAL A 160 6.80 17.52 0.94
C VAL A 160 5.88 17.71 -0.27
N GLU A 161 4.60 17.34 -0.15
CA GLU A 161 3.62 17.51 -1.22
C GLU A 161 3.33 18.99 -1.47
N THR A 162 3.21 19.80 -0.41
CA THR A 162 3.06 21.26 -0.54
C THR A 162 4.32 21.93 -1.08
N GLU A 163 5.52 21.47 -0.71
CA GLU A 163 6.77 21.93 -1.34
C GLU A 163 6.86 21.54 -2.82
N LEU A 164 6.47 20.31 -3.18
CA LEU A 164 6.43 19.85 -4.57
C LEU A 164 5.47 20.70 -5.40
N LEU A 165 4.27 20.98 -4.88
CA LEU A 165 3.31 21.90 -5.51
C LEU A 165 3.89 23.32 -5.60
N ALA A 166 4.61 23.80 -4.60
CA ALA A 166 5.26 25.11 -4.65
C ALA A 166 6.40 25.17 -5.68
N VAL A 167 7.16 24.09 -5.86
CA VAL A 167 8.19 23.97 -6.91
C VAL A 167 7.56 23.89 -8.30
N GLN A 168 6.48 23.12 -8.47
CA GLN A 168 5.73 23.07 -9.73
C GLN A 168 5.09 24.41 -10.11
N ASN A 169 4.69 25.19 -9.10
CA ASN A 169 4.13 26.53 -9.30
C ASN A 169 5.19 27.64 -9.39
N ARG A 170 6.47 27.35 -9.12
CA ARG A 170 7.60 28.26 -9.36
C ARG A 170 7.99 28.21 -10.84
N ASP A 171 7.35 29.09 -11.61
CA ASP A 171 7.69 29.54 -12.97
C ASP A 171 7.56 28.54 -14.15
N PRO A 172 6.35 28.45 -14.75
CA PRO A 172 6.22 28.23 -16.19
C PRO A 172 6.51 29.49 -17.03
N ALA A 173 6.71 30.66 -16.42
CA ALA A 173 6.87 31.95 -17.13
C ALA A 173 8.32 32.30 -17.52
N ALA A 174 9.33 31.67 -16.91
CA ALA A 174 10.74 31.88 -17.28
C ALA A 174 11.14 31.16 -18.60
N ALA A 175 10.28 30.29 -19.15
CA ALA A 175 10.52 29.58 -20.40
C ALA A 175 10.21 30.40 -21.67
N GLN A 176 9.74 31.65 -21.54
CA GLN A 176 9.42 32.54 -22.66
C GLN A 176 10.43 33.69 -22.86
N SER A 177 11.68 33.50 -22.43
CA SER A 177 12.79 34.41 -22.75
C SER A 177 13.42 33.98 -24.10
N PRO A 178 13.49 34.86 -25.12
CA PRO A 178 14.13 34.54 -26.41
C PRO A 178 15.65 34.32 -26.34
N GLN A 179 16.28 34.55 -25.18
CA GLN A 179 17.73 34.43 -25.02
C GLN A 179 18.21 33.02 -24.68
N THR A 180 17.35 32.15 -24.12
CA THR A 180 17.76 30.82 -23.63
C THR A 180 17.81 29.74 -24.72
N GLN A 181 17.15 29.94 -25.88
CA GLN A 181 17.23 28.98 -26.99
C GLN A 181 18.62 28.98 -27.66
N GLY A 182 19.32 30.11 -27.69
CA GLY A 182 20.64 30.21 -28.31
C GLY A 182 21.69 29.38 -27.58
N GLU A 183 21.70 29.44 -26.25
CA GLU A 183 22.66 28.72 -25.40
C GLU A 183 22.35 27.21 -25.35
N VAL A 184 21.08 26.82 -25.22
CA VAL A 184 20.68 25.41 -25.24
C VAL A 184 21.02 24.76 -26.58
N THR A 185 20.83 25.46 -27.70
CA THR A 185 21.20 24.95 -29.03
C THR A 185 22.72 24.81 -29.20
N GLN A 186 23.51 25.69 -28.58
CA GLN A 186 24.97 25.60 -28.59
C GLN A 186 25.48 24.42 -27.75
N VAL A 187 24.90 24.19 -26.56
CA VAL A 187 25.27 23.06 -25.70
C VAL A 187 24.87 21.73 -26.37
N LEU A 188 23.70 21.67 -27.00
CA LEU A 188 23.28 20.48 -27.75
C LEU A 188 24.21 20.21 -28.94
N ARG A 189 24.61 21.26 -29.67
CA ARG A 189 25.56 21.14 -30.80
C ARG A 189 26.93 20.67 -30.35
N ALA A 190 27.46 21.20 -29.25
CA ALA A 190 28.73 20.76 -28.68
C ALA A 190 28.68 19.29 -28.24
N CYS A 191 27.59 18.85 -27.60
CA CYS A 191 27.38 17.44 -27.27
C CYS A 191 27.27 16.54 -28.50
N MET A 192 26.64 17.03 -29.58
CA MET A 192 26.53 16.28 -30.85
C MET A 192 27.87 16.19 -31.60
N GLU A 193 28.74 17.20 -31.48
CA GLU A 193 30.10 17.19 -32.01
C GLU A 193 31.01 16.23 -31.21
N GLU A 194 30.93 16.26 -29.87
CA GLU A 194 31.68 15.34 -28.99
C GLU A 194 31.27 13.87 -29.17
N MET A 195 29.98 13.60 -29.37
CA MET A 195 29.49 12.24 -29.66
C MET A 195 29.69 11.80 -31.12
N GLY A 196 30.30 12.64 -31.96
CA GLY A 196 30.59 12.32 -33.37
C GLY A 196 29.35 12.13 -34.27
N LEU A 197 28.16 12.49 -33.78
CA LEU A 197 26.87 12.23 -34.44
C LEU A 197 26.68 13.07 -35.72
N LEU A 198 27.33 14.24 -35.79
CA LEU A 198 27.28 15.09 -36.99
C LEU A 198 28.07 14.48 -38.18
N ASN A 199 29.09 13.67 -37.92
CA ASN A 199 29.84 12.97 -38.99
C ASN A 199 29.07 11.77 -39.57
N VAL A 200 28.11 11.22 -38.82
CA VAL A 200 27.24 10.11 -39.28
C VAL A 200 26.18 10.60 -40.27
N LEU A 201 25.76 11.86 -40.18
CA LEU A 201 24.81 12.46 -41.12
C LEU A 201 25.48 12.91 -42.43
N ALA A 202 26.73 13.38 -42.38
CA ALA A 202 27.46 13.79 -43.58
C ALA A 202 27.87 12.62 -44.50
N THR A 203 27.94 11.39 -43.97
CA THR A 203 28.38 10.20 -44.72
C THR A 203 27.25 9.43 -45.40
N LYS A 204 25.98 9.78 -45.17
CA LYS A 204 24.82 9.13 -45.82
C LYS A 204 24.43 9.68 -47.19
N HIS A 205 25.17 10.65 -47.73
CA HIS A 205 25.08 11.04 -49.14
C HIS A 205 26.36 10.67 -49.89
N PRO A 206 26.48 9.45 -50.44
CA PRO A 206 27.38 9.25 -51.54
C PRO A 206 26.84 10.02 -52.75
N LYS A 207 27.60 11.02 -53.20
CA LYS A 207 27.44 11.61 -54.53
C LYS A 207 27.53 10.49 -55.57
N LYS A 208 26.43 10.22 -56.26
CA LYS A 208 26.38 9.87 -57.68
C LYS A 208 24.96 10.03 -58.19
#